data_AF-A0A401ZXV9-F1
#
_entry.id   AF-A0A401ZXV9-F1
#
_cell.length_a   1.000
_cell.length_b   1.000
_cell.length_c   1.000
_cell.angle_alpha   90.00
_cell.angle_beta   90.00
_cell.angle_gamma   90.00
#
_symmetry.space_group_name_H-M   'P 1'
#
loop_
_entity.id
_entity.type
_entity.pdbx_description
1 polymer ?
#
loop_
_entity_poly.entity_id
_entity_poly.type
_entity_poly.pdbx_seq_one_letter_code
_entity_poly.pdbx_strand_id
1 'polypeptide(L)'
;MRKQTPEPVALLTDYAATTAYSTAFATAFANIRFNWDQEQHQQLSLLLTTPTDYTQRATAVANIAIAAAQTGTPTLLVDADFTTACLPQSFGLATTAGLSDLLQIDDLTANQTQIQISQAITKTSIPHLFLLGAGSGTQPLYETSRLLTATFSQLLPGLRHFLATTTTQPGLIIFNSAPVLTQIDAATISACVDQTFLLLASGQTTRKQSRLAREQLERAHAHLTGVILLDA
;
A
#
# COMPACT_ATOMS: atom_id res chain seq x y z
N MET A 1 28.70 11.39 -14.77
CA MET A 1 28.01 10.72 -13.64
C MET A 1 27.23 9.54 -14.23
N ARG A 2 27.64 8.30 -13.96
CA ARG A 2 26.94 7.11 -14.45
C ARG A 2 25.60 7.04 -13.72
N LYS A 3 24.49 7.12 -14.46
CA LYS A 3 23.17 6.76 -13.95
C LYS A 3 23.25 5.28 -13.57
N GLN A 4 23.22 4.97 -12.27
CA GLN A 4 22.95 3.61 -11.83
C GLN A 4 21.56 3.26 -12.35
N THR A 5 21.48 2.31 -13.27
CA THR A 5 20.24 1.64 -13.60
C THR A 5 19.72 1.04 -12.29
N PRO A 6 18.47 1.31 -11.87
CA PRO A 6 17.92 0.65 -10.69
C PRO A 6 17.99 -0.86 -10.91
N GLU A 7 18.53 -1.60 -9.94
CA GLU A 7 18.46 -3.05 -9.97
C GLU A 7 16.99 -3.47 -10.12
N PRO A 8 16.69 -4.46 -10.97
CA PRO A 8 15.33 -4.95 -11.10
C PRO A 8 14.86 -5.44 -9.73
N VAL A 9 13.80 -4.80 -9.22
CA VAL A 9 13.16 -5.21 -7.97
C VAL A 9 12.58 -6.59 -8.20
N ALA A 10 13.13 -7.60 -7.53
CA ALA A 10 12.68 -8.97 -7.68
C ALA A 10 11.27 -9.11 -7.08
N LEU A 11 10.27 -9.21 -7.93
CA LEU A 11 8.90 -9.47 -7.53
C LEU A 11 8.67 -10.97 -7.42
N LEU A 12 7.65 -11.40 -6.67
CA LEU A 12 7.29 -12.82 -6.55
C LEU A 12 7.07 -13.52 -7.89
N THR A 13 6.71 -12.77 -8.93
CA THR A 13 6.59 -13.28 -10.31
C THR A 13 7.90 -13.77 -10.90
N ASP A 14 9.03 -13.32 -10.37
CA ASP A 14 10.37 -13.69 -10.82
C ASP A 14 10.92 -14.92 -10.07
N TYR A 15 10.19 -15.41 -9.05
CA TYR A 15 10.54 -16.58 -8.26
C TYR A 15 9.63 -17.77 -8.54
N ALA A 16 10.18 -18.98 -8.43
CA ALA A 16 9.35 -20.18 -8.43
C ALA A 16 8.45 -20.20 -7.19
N ALA A 17 7.19 -20.60 -7.36
CA ALA A 17 6.18 -20.65 -6.29
C ALA A 17 6.60 -21.49 -5.06
N THR A 18 7.57 -22.39 -5.22
CA THR A 18 8.06 -23.32 -4.19
C THR A 18 9.24 -22.78 -3.39
N THR A 19 9.73 -21.56 -3.66
CA THR A 19 10.85 -21.00 -2.89
C THR A 19 10.43 -20.66 -1.45
N ALA A 20 11.39 -20.65 -0.53
CA ALA A 20 11.16 -20.19 0.85
C ALA A 20 10.66 -18.73 0.87
N TYR A 21 11.16 -17.90 -0.04
CA TYR A 21 10.73 -16.51 -0.21
C TYR A 21 9.25 -16.42 -0.60
N SER A 22 8.82 -17.16 -1.63
CA SER A 22 7.40 -17.21 -2.04
C SER A 22 6.50 -17.76 -0.95
N THR A 23 6.95 -18.80 -0.24
CA THR A 23 6.21 -19.40 0.87
C THR A 23 6.02 -18.42 2.02
N ALA A 24 7.03 -17.59 2.32
CA ALA A 24 6.94 -16.59 3.40
C ALA A 24 5.86 -15.54 3.11
N PHE A 25 5.80 -14.98 1.89
CA PHE A 25 4.76 -14.02 1.51
C PHE A 25 3.37 -14.64 1.43
N ALA A 26 3.26 -15.87 0.91
CA ALA A 26 2.01 -16.62 0.94
C ALA A 26 1.51 -16.84 2.38
N THR A 27 2.42 -17.16 3.30
CA THR A 27 2.12 -17.33 4.74
C THR A 27 1.70 -16.01 5.38
N ALA A 28 2.39 -14.91 5.07
CA ALA A 28 2.03 -13.58 5.55
C ALA A 28 0.61 -13.20 5.13
N PHE A 29 0.28 -13.39 3.84
CA PHE A 29 -1.09 -13.15 3.36
C PHE A 29 -2.12 -14.11 3.98
N ALA A 30 -1.80 -15.39 4.14
CA ALA A 30 -2.71 -16.34 4.79
C ALA A 30 -3.08 -15.93 6.22
N ASN A 31 -2.13 -15.39 6.98
CA ASN A 31 -2.39 -14.86 8.33
C ASN A 31 -3.29 -13.62 8.30
N ILE A 32 -3.06 -12.70 7.35
CA ILE A 32 -3.95 -11.54 7.12
C ILE A 32 -5.36 -12.02 6.79
N ARG A 33 -5.49 -12.97 5.86
CA ARG A 33 -6.78 -13.55 5.44
C ARG A 33 -7.51 -14.22 6.59
N PHE A 34 -6.82 -15.01 7.41
CA PHE A 34 -7.42 -15.68 8.56
C PHE A 34 -8.01 -14.67 9.56
N ASN A 35 -7.32 -13.55 9.80
CA ASN A 35 -7.84 -12.50 10.67
C ASN A 35 -9.04 -11.77 10.03
N TRP A 36 -8.94 -11.44 8.74
CA TRP A 36 -10.02 -10.82 7.98
C TRP A 36 -11.32 -11.66 7.98
N ASP A 37 -11.23 -12.97 7.77
CA ASP A 37 -12.41 -13.85 7.73
C ASP A 37 -13.17 -13.87 9.07
N GLN A 38 -12.50 -13.61 10.19
CA GLN A 38 -13.14 -13.49 11.51
C GLN A 38 -13.95 -12.19 11.65
N GLU A 39 -13.54 -11.12 10.96
CA GLU A 39 -14.21 -9.82 11.00
C GLU A 39 -15.45 -9.75 10.09
N GLN A 40 -15.67 -10.75 9.23
CA GLN A 40 -16.83 -10.85 8.31
C GLN A 40 -17.02 -9.63 7.38
N HIS A 41 -15.97 -8.86 7.14
CA HIS A 41 -15.99 -7.72 6.23
C HIS A 41 -15.91 -8.17 4.76
N GLN A 42 -16.75 -7.61 3.88
CA GLN A 42 -16.63 -7.87 2.43
C GLN A 42 -15.37 -7.25 1.81
N GLN A 43 -14.77 -6.27 2.45
CA GLN A 43 -13.54 -5.63 1.98
C GLN A 43 -12.64 -5.27 3.15
N LEU A 44 -11.35 -5.49 2.97
CA LEU A 44 -10.32 -5.10 3.93
C LEU A 44 -9.41 -4.04 3.32
N SER A 45 -9.18 -2.95 4.05
CA SER A 45 -8.16 -1.97 3.78
C SER A 45 -7.06 -2.09 4.83
N LEU A 46 -5.80 -2.20 4.39
CA LEU A 46 -4.68 -2.26 5.31
C LEU A 46 -3.52 -1.37 4.88
N LEU A 47 -2.81 -0.84 5.87
CA LEU A 47 -1.58 -0.09 5.70
C LEU A 47 -0.37 -0.95 6.08
N LEU A 48 0.65 -0.89 5.23
CA LEU A 48 1.97 -1.42 5.53
C LEU A 48 2.99 -0.26 5.57
N THR A 49 3.64 -0.08 6.72
CA THR A 49 4.67 0.97 6.91
C THR A 49 5.84 0.44 7.74
N THR A 50 6.96 1.14 7.72
CA THR A 50 8.16 0.84 8.51
C THR A 50 8.38 1.93 9.57
N PRO A 51 9.13 1.65 10.66
CA PRO A 51 9.51 2.71 11.59
C PRO A 51 10.35 3.82 10.93
N THR A 52 11.34 3.42 10.13
CA THR A 52 12.27 4.32 9.43
C THR A 52 12.47 3.86 7.99
N ASP A 53 13.26 4.60 7.20
CA ASP A 53 13.56 4.24 5.81
C ASP A 53 14.14 2.83 5.71
N TYR A 54 13.63 2.07 4.74
CA TYR A 54 14.07 0.73 4.43
C TYR A 54 13.81 0.45 2.95
N THR A 55 14.87 0.13 2.21
CA THR A 55 14.85 0.06 0.75
C THR A 55 13.88 -0.99 0.20
N GLN A 56 13.71 -2.12 0.88
CA GLN A 56 12.88 -3.22 0.39
C GLN A 56 11.43 -3.15 0.88
N ARG A 57 10.99 -2.04 1.52
CA ARG A 57 9.61 -1.86 1.98
C ARG A 57 8.63 -2.04 0.83
N ALA A 58 8.76 -1.24 -0.23
CA ALA A 58 7.83 -1.25 -1.37
C ALA A 58 7.79 -2.64 -2.03
N THR A 59 8.93 -3.32 -2.12
CA THR A 59 9.04 -4.71 -2.60
C THR A 59 8.26 -5.68 -1.73
N ALA A 60 8.42 -5.61 -0.39
CA ALA A 60 7.69 -6.47 0.53
C ALA A 60 6.18 -6.23 0.44
N VAL A 61 5.75 -4.96 0.36
CA VAL A 61 4.34 -4.59 0.18
C VAL A 61 3.78 -5.11 -1.13
N ALA A 62 4.51 -4.93 -2.23
CA ALA A 62 4.14 -5.45 -3.55
C ALA A 62 4.00 -6.97 -3.53
N ASN A 63 4.93 -7.69 -2.90
CA ASN A 63 4.90 -9.14 -2.82
C ASN A 63 3.74 -9.67 -1.94
N ILE A 64 3.36 -8.97 -0.88
CA ILE A 64 2.12 -9.31 -0.13
C ILE A 64 0.89 -9.14 -1.04
N ALA A 65 0.83 -8.07 -1.83
CA ALA A 65 -0.27 -7.83 -2.78
C ALA A 65 -0.33 -8.90 -3.90
N ILE A 66 0.83 -9.32 -4.42
CA ILE A 66 0.94 -10.39 -5.41
C ILE A 66 0.48 -11.72 -4.82
N ALA A 67 0.91 -12.06 -3.60
CA ALA A 67 0.49 -13.28 -2.92
C ALA A 67 -1.04 -13.30 -2.72
N ALA A 68 -1.65 -12.17 -2.35
CA ALA A 68 -3.10 -12.03 -2.27
C ALA A 68 -3.78 -12.28 -3.63
N ALA A 69 -3.32 -11.59 -4.68
CA ALA A 69 -3.89 -11.71 -6.03
C ALA A 69 -3.77 -13.13 -6.62
N GLN A 70 -2.65 -13.82 -6.37
CA GLN A 70 -2.42 -15.20 -6.81
C GLN A 70 -3.39 -16.21 -6.19
N THR A 71 -3.97 -15.91 -5.02
CA THR A 71 -5.05 -16.73 -4.42
C THR A 71 -6.43 -16.44 -5.00
N GLY A 72 -6.52 -15.56 -6.00
CA GLY A 72 -7.76 -15.08 -6.59
C GLY A 72 -8.39 -13.92 -5.82
N THR A 73 -7.75 -13.40 -4.77
CA THR A 73 -8.28 -12.25 -4.01
C THR A 73 -8.12 -10.97 -4.84
N PRO A 74 -9.22 -10.30 -5.21
CA PRO A 74 -9.14 -9.02 -5.90
C PRO A 74 -8.41 -8.00 -5.04
N THR A 75 -7.28 -7.49 -5.53
CA THR A 75 -6.34 -6.70 -4.74
C THR A 75 -6.03 -5.38 -5.42
N LEU A 76 -6.23 -4.27 -4.72
CA LEU A 76 -5.79 -2.94 -5.12
C LEU A 76 -4.56 -2.56 -4.29
N LEU A 77 -3.41 -2.46 -4.94
CA LEU A 77 -2.18 -1.93 -4.37
C LEU A 77 -2.12 -0.42 -4.61
N VAL A 78 -1.90 0.35 -3.56
CA VAL A 78 -1.84 1.82 -3.61
C VAL A 78 -0.45 2.27 -3.16
N ASP A 79 0.26 3.01 -4.02
CA ASP A 79 1.50 3.66 -3.66
C ASP A 79 1.19 5.00 -2.97
N ALA A 80 1.23 5.01 -1.65
CA ALA A 80 1.04 6.20 -0.81
C ALA A 80 2.36 6.63 -0.14
N ASP A 81 3.48 6.30 -0.78
CA ASP A 81 4.80 6.83 -0.46
C ASP A 81 5.21 7.83 -1.55
N PHE A 82 4.89 9.10 -1.30
CA PHE A 82 5.22 10.17 -2.23
C PHE A 82 6.72 10.50 -2.25
N THR A 83 7.50 10.01 -1.28
CA THR A 83 8.94 10.32 -1.17
C THR A 83 9.79 9.42 -2.04
N THR A 84 9.46 8.11 -2.07
CA THR A 84 10.18 7.08 -2.84
C THR A 84 9.24 6.26 -3.72
N ALA A 85 8.27 6.94 -4.35
CA ALA A 85 7.30 6.35 -5.26
C ALA A 85 7.98 5.51 -6.36
N CYS A 86 7.68 4.22 -6.39
CA CYS A 86 8.38 3.26 -7.26
C CYS A 86 7.54 2.06 -7.69
N LEU A 87 6.30 1.92 -7.20
CA LEU A 87 5.49 0.74 -7.51
C LEU A 87 5.16 0.64 -9.01
N PRO A 88 4.70 1.68 -9.73
CA PRO A 88 4.42 1.57 -11.16
C PRO A 88 5.60 1.01 -11.97
N GLN A 89 6.80 1.53 -11.73
CA GLN A 89 8.02 1.10 -12.42
C GLN A 89 8.39 -0.33 -12.06
N SER A 90 8.18 -0.75 -10.81
CA SER A 90 8.40 -2.14 -10.37
C SER A 90 7.50 -3.13 -11.11
N PHE A 91 6.29 -2.71 -11.50
CA PHE A 91 5.36 -3.50 -12.32
C PHE A 91 5.54 -3.30 -13.84
N GLY A 92 6.58 -2.57 -14.29
CA GLY A 92 6.79 -2.26 -15.70
C GLY A 92 5.76 -1.29 -16.31
N LEU A 93 5.07 -0.53 -15.47
CA LEU A 93 4.06 0.45 -15.85
C LEU A 93 4.65 1.86 -15.89
N ALA A 94 4.10 2.69 -16.77
CA ALA A 94 4.43 4.12 -16.79
C ALA A 94 3.84 4.83 -15.57
N THR A 95 4.52 5.86 -15.08
CA THR A 95 3.93 6.77 -14.09
C THR A 95 2.85 7.61 -14.76
N THR A 96 1.63 7.50 -14.26
CA THR A 96 0.45 8.26 -14.72
C THR A 96 -0.15 9.05 -13.56
N ALA A 97 -1.33 9.64 -13.77
CA ALA A 97 -2.13 10.15 -12.68
C ALA A 97 -2.36 9.05 -11.62
N GLY A 98 -2.32 9.43 -10.35
CA GLY A 98 -2.37 8.52 -9.22
C GLY A 98 -2.92 9.20 -7.96
N LEU A 99 -2.55 8.68 -6.79
CA LEU A 99 -3.11 9.10 -5.51
C LEU A 99 -2.97 10.62 -5.28
N SER A 100 -1.79 11.21 -5.51
CA SER A 100 -1.57 12.64 -5.32
C SER A 100 -2.44 13.50 -6.24
N ASP A 101 -2.76 13.01 -7.43
CA ASP A 101 -3.61 13.72 -8.39
C ASP A 101 -5.09 13.59 -7.98
N LEU A 102 -5.51 12.43 -7.45
CA LEU A 102 -6.85 12.23 -6.90
C LEU A 102 -7.11 13.09 -5.66
N LEU A 103 -6.10 13.33 -4.83
CA LEU A 103 -6.22 14.16 -3.62
C LEU A 103 -6.45 15.65 -3.91
N GLN A 104 -6.13 16.12 -5.11
CA GLN A 104 -6.33 17.52 -5.55
C GLN A 104 -7.75 17.80 -6.05
N ILE A 105 -8.57 16.76 -6.15
CA ILE A 105 -9.90 16.85 -6.70
C ILE A 105 -10.84 17.43 -5.64
N ASP A 106 -11.04 18.74 -5.69
CA ASP A 106 -12.07 19.43 -4.92
C ASP A 106 -13.40 19.51 -5.71
N ASP A 107 -14.54 19.51 -5.01
CA ASP A 107 -15.86 19.84 -5.55
C ASP A 107 -16.37 19.01 -6.76
N LEU A 108 -16.06 17.71 -6.80
CA LEU A 108 -16.66 16.80 -7.79
C LEU A 108 -17.91 16.10 -7.25
N THR A 109 -18.87 15.88 -8.15
CA THR A 109 -19.98 14.97 -7.89
C THR A 109 -19.45 13.53 -7.72
N ALA A 110 -20.13 12.71 -6.91
CA ALA A 110 -19.70 11.33 -6.64
C ALA A 110 -19.41 10.51 -7.92
N ASN A 111 -20.18 10.73 -9.00
CA ASN A 111 -19.97 10.06 -10.28
C ASN A 111 -18.66 10.48 -10.97
N GLN A 112 -18.31 11.75 -10.92
CA GLN A 112 -17.08 12.25 -11.54
C GLN A 112 -15.85 11.77 -10.77
N THR A 113 -15.91 11.75 -9.43
CA THR A 113 -14.86 11.15 -8.59
C THR A 113 -14.64 9.69 -8.96
N GLN A 114 -15.71 8.91 -9.15
CA GLN A 114 -15.59 7.50 -9.52
C GLN A 114 -14.94 7.29 -10.90
N ILE A 115 -15.25 8.15 -11.88
CA ILE A 115 -14.61 8.11 -13.21
C ILE A 115 -13.11 8.36 -13.08
N GLN A 116 -12.71 9.38 -12.31
CA GLN A 116 -11.30 9.73 -12.10
C GLN A 116 -10.54 8.63 -11.38
N ILE A 117 -11.11 8.05 -10.33
CA ILE A 117 -10.54 6.89 -9.63
C ILE A 117 -10.30 5.74 -10.61
N SER A 118 -11.32 5.41 -11.43
CA SER A 118 -11.23 4.31 -12.38
C SER A 118 -10.20 4.55 -13.49
N GLN A 119 -9.96 5.81 -13.86
CA GLN A 119 -8.94 6.21 -14.84
C GLN A 119 -7.52 6.22 -14.27
N ALA A 120 -7.37 6.53 -12.98
CA ALA A 120 -6.08 6.53 -12.30
C ALA A 120 -5.59 5.11 -11.93
N ILE A 121 -6.50 4.16 -11.76
CA ILE A 121 -6.16 2.77 -11.44
C ILE A 121 -5.80 2.00 -12.70
N THR A 122 -4.62 1.38 -12.69
CA THR A 122 -4.08 0.58 -13.80
C THR A 122 -4.14 -0.91 -13.49
N LYS A 123 -4.52 -1.72 -14.47
CA LYS A 123 -4.41 -3.19 -14.39
C LYS A 123 -2.95 -3.59 -14.54
N THR A 124 -2.45 -4.45 -13.65
CA THR A 124 -1.11 -5.03 -13.79
C THR A 124 -1.14 -6.24 -14.72
N SER A 125 0.03 -6.79 -15.05
CA SER A 125 0.15 -8.08 -15.76
C SER A 125 -0.28 -9.28 -14.90
N ILE A 126 -0.45 -9.08 -13.60
CA ILE A 126 -0.83 -10.11 -12.64
C ILE A 126 -2.36 -10.14 -12.52
N PRO A 127 -3.02 -11.29 -12.76
CA PRO A 127 -4.46 -11.41 -12.60
C PRO A 127 -4.93 -10.97 -11.20
N HIS A 128 -6.09 -10.32 -11.13
CA HIS A 128 -6.70 -9.82 -9.90
C HIS A 128 -5.94 -8.69 -9.17
N LEU A 129 -4.81 -8.22 -9.70
CA LEU A 129 -4.03 -7.14 -9.11
C LEU A 129 -4.16 -5.83 -9.90
N PHE A 130 -4.61 -4.80 -9.20
CA PHE A 130 -4.73 -3.42 -9.67
C PHE A 130 -3.72 -2.54 -8.94
N LEU A 131 -3.25 -1.49 -9.61
CA LEU A 131 -2.29 -0.55 -9.05
C LEU A 131 -2.81 0.88 -9.18
N LEU A 132 -2.83 1.60 -8.06
CA LEU A 132 -2.91 3.06 -8.01
C LEU A 132 -1.52 3.59 -7.65
N GLY A 133 -0.83 4.23 -8.60
CA GLY A 133 0.48 4.84 -8.35
C GLY A 133 0.38 6.07 -7.43
N ALA A 134 1.53 6.56 -6.97
CA ALA A 134 1.60 7.74 -6.10
C ALA A 134 1.12 9.01 -6.82
N GLY A 135 1.26 9.04 -8.14
CA GLY A 135 0.80 10.10 -9.02
C GLY A 135 1.94 10.81 -9.74
N SER A 136 1.63 11.93 -10.37
CA SER A 136 2.55 12.67 -11.25
C SER A 136 3.73 13.32 -10.53
N GLY A 137 3.69 13.43 -9.19
CA GLY A 137 4.73 14.08 -8.39
C GLY A 137 4.91 15.57 -8.70
N THR A 138 3.87 16.20 -9.27
CA THR A 138 3.90 17.63 -9.66
C THR A 138 3.81 18.58 -8.47
N GLN A 139 3.23 18.12 -7.36
CA GLN A 139 3.04 18.93 -6.16
C GLN A 139 4.20 18.76 -5.16
N PRO A 140 4.51 19.82 -4.38
CA PRO A 140 5.40 19.69 -3.24
C PRO A 140 4.89 18.66 -2.22
N LEU A 141 5.79 17.85 -1.65
CA LEU A 141 5.44 16.78 -0.70
C LEU A 141 4.57 17.27 0.47
N TYR A 142 4.87 18.44 1.02
CA TYR A 142 4.13 18.99 2.16
C TYR A 142 2.66 19.33 1.80
N GLU A 143 2.39 19.76 0.56
CA GLU A 143 1.02 19.97 0.08
C GLU A 143 0.31 18.64 -0.14
N THR A 144 1.01 17.63 -0.69
CA THR A 144 0.44 16.29 -0.84
C THR A 144 0.04 15.69 0.51
N SER A 145 0.89 15.78 1.54
CA SER A 145 0.57 15.33 2.90
C SER A 145 -0.59 16.11 3.53
N ARG A 146 -0.68 17.42 3.26
CA ARG A 146 -1.80 18.26 3.72
C ARG A 146 -3.11 17.83 3.07
N LEU A 147 -3.12 17.62 1.75
CA LEU A 147 -4.28 17.16 1.01
C LEU A 147 -4.70 15.75 1.44
N LEU A 148 -3.74 14.82 1.62
CA LEU A 148 -3.99 13.49 2.16
C LEU A 148 -4.74 13.58 3.50
N THR A 149 -4.28 14.45 4.40
CA THR A 149 -4.94 14.65 5.70
C THR A 149 -6.35 15.20 5.57
N ALA A 150 -6.60 16.07 4.59
CA ALA A 150 -7.90 16.69 4.40
C ALA A 150 -8.93 15.79 3.69
N THR A 151 -8.50 14.97 2.72
CA THR A 151 -9.42 14.33 1.76
C THR A 151 -9.38 12.80 1.77
N PHE A 152 -8.41 12.14 2.42
CA PHE A 152 -8.26 10.68 2.34
C PHE A 152 -9.48 9.89 2.85
N SER A 153 -10.13 10.37 3.92
CA SER A 153 -11.34 9.74 4.47
C SER A 153 -12.52 9.73 3.47
N GLN A 154 -12.56 10.71 2.57
CA GLN A 154 -13.56 10.81 1.50
C GLN A 154 -13.18 9.99 0.26
N LEU A 155 -11.88 9.79 0.03
CA LEU A 155 -11.37 9.01 -1.10
C LEU A 155 -11.52 7.50 -0.89
N LEU A 156 -11.28 7.00 0.33
CA LEU A 156 -11.28 5.57 0.64
C LEU A 156 -12.59 4.84 0.23
N PRO A 157 -13.80 5.37 0.46
CA PRO A 157 -15.05 4.78 -0.05
C PRO A 157 -15.08 4.61 -1.57
N GLY A 158 -14.49 5.53 -2.33
CA GLY A 158 -14.41 5.43 -3.79
C GLY A 158 -13.47 4.31 -4.26
N LEU A 159 -12.35 4.12 -3.56
CA LEU A 159 -11.43 3.00 -3.82
C LEU A 159 -12.11 1.65 -3.53
N ARG A 160 -12.85 1.59 -2.41
CA ARG A 160 -13.70 0.45 -2.05
C ARG A 160 -14.75 0.15 -3.11
N HIS A 161 -15.45 1.18 -3.58
CA HIS A 161 -16.46 1.04 -4.63
C HIS A 161 -15.86 0.53 -5.96
N PHE A 162 -14.71 1.05 -6.37
CA PHE A 162 -14.00 0.56 -7.55
C PHE A 162 -13.73 -0.95 -7.44
N LEU A 163 -13.21 -1.41 -6.31
CA LEU A 163 -12.87 -2.81 -6.14
C LEU A 163 -14.13 -3.69 -6.10
N ALA A 164 -15.20 -3.24 -5.43
CA ALA A 164 -16.49 -3.94 -5.35
C ALA A 164 -17.22 -4.06 -6.70
N THR A 165 -17.05 -3.07 -7.60
CA THR A 165 -17.67 -3.12 -8.93
C THR A 165 -16.91 -4.02 -9.90
N THR A 166 -15.66 -4.35 -9.59
CA THR A 166 -14.81 -5.19 -10.43
C THR A 166 -15.04 -6.69 -10.21
N THR A 167 -15.64 -7.09 -9.08
CA THR A 167 -15.75 -8.48 -8.65
C THR A 167 -16.81 -8.67 -7.56
N THR A 168 -17.40 -9.86 -7.47
CA THR A 168 -18.30 -10.24 -6.36
C THR A 168 -17.57 -10.84 -5.16
N GLN A 169 -16.26 -11.11 -5.29
CA GLN A 169 -15.45 -11.68 -4.22
C GLN A 169 -14.96 -10.62 -3.23
N PRO A 170 -14.65 -10.99 -1.98
CA PRO A 170 -14.11 -10.05 -1.00
C PRO A 170 -12.80 -9.41 -1.47
N GLY A 171 -12.73 -8.08 -1.44
CA GLY A 171 -11.62 -7.30 -2.00
C GLY A 171 -10.62 -6.78 -0.95
N LEU A 172 -9.35 -6.72 -1.32
CA LEU A 172 -8.26 -6.23 -0.48
C LEU A 172 -7.67 -4.93 -1.03
N ILE A 173 -7.49 -3.92 -0.19
CA ILE A 173 -6.78 -2.67 -0.52
C ILE A 173 -5.54 -2.57 0.36
N ILE A 174 -4.35 -2.48 -0.24
CA ILE A 174 -3.07 -2.40 0.46
C ILE A 174 -2.42 -1.05 0.17
N PHE A 175 -2.13 -0.28 1.20
CA PHE A 175 -1.38 0.97 1.10
C PHE A 175 0.10 0.74 1.45
N ASN A 176 1.00 1.06 0.52
CA ASN A 176 2.42 1.27 0.80
C ASN A 176 2.61 2.72 1.23
N SER A 177 3.11 2.99 2.44
CA SER A 177 3.38 4.38 2.85
C SER A 177 4.82 4.58 3.31
N ALA A 178 5.27 5.83 3.29
CA ALA A 178 6.52 6.28 3.86
C ALA A 178 6.63 5.87 5.36
N PRO A 179 7.84 5.89 5.96
CA PRO A 179 8.00 5.47 7.34
C PRO A 179 7.25 6.36 8.33
N VAL A 180 6.64 5.73 9.33
CA VAL A 180 5.76 6.44 10.28
C VAL A 180 6.49 7.40 11.22
N LEU A 181 7.81 7.25 11.41
CA LEU A 181 8.60 8.21 12.21
C LEU A 181 9.17 9.37 11.40
N THR A 182 9.08 9.33 10.07
CA THR A 182 9.66 10.36 9.20
C THR A 182 8.60 11.22 8.52
N GLN A 183 7.43 10.65 8.21
CA GLN A 183 6.33 11.35 7.53
C GLN A 183 4.99 11.11 8.23
N ILE A 184 4.08 12.09 8.12
CA ILE A 184 2.74 12.00 8.71
C ILE A 184 1.80 11.08 7.92
N ASP A 185 2.11 10.83 6.65
CA ASP A 185 1.22 10.14 5.70
C ASP A 185 0.76 8.77 6.22
N ALA A 186 1.68 7.98 6.78
CA ALA A 186 1.37 6.69 7.36
C ALA A 186 0.41 6.82 8.55
N ALA A 187 0.60 7.82 9.42
CA ALA A 187 -0.30 8.07 10.54
C ALA A 187 -1.72 8.45 10.06
N THR A 188 -1.82 9.35 9.07
CA THR A 188 -3.09 9.75 8.46
C THR A 188 -3.83 8.56 7.84
N ILE A 189 -3.15 7.75 7.04
CA ILE A 189 -3.75 6.57 6.41
C ILE A 189 -4.16 5.54 7.47
N SER A 190 -3.30 5.30 8.46
CA SER A 190 -3.52 4.31 9.51
C SER A 190 -4.78 4.57 10.36
N ALA A 191 -5.16 5.84 10.50
CA ALA A 191 -6.36 6.26 11.22
C ALA A 191 -7.66 5.95 10.46
N CYS A 192 -7.58 5.72 9.15
CA CYS A 192 -8.73 5.54 8.26
C CYS A 192 -8.92 4.10 7.76
N VAL A 193 -7.85 3.28 7.76
CA VAL A 193 -7.89 1.89 7.28
C VAL A 193 -8.27 0.93 8.39
N ASP A 194 -8.78 -0.25 8.01
CA ASP A 194 -9.25 -1.26 8.96
C ASP A 194 -8.10 -1.85 9.77
N GLN A 195 -6.93 -2.02 9.15
CA GLN A 195 -5.78 -2.69 9.75
C GLN A 195 -4.46 -2.00 9.40
N THR A 196 -3.53 -1.99 10.34
CA THR A 196 -2.17 -1.51 10.12
C THR A 196 -1.17 -2.57 10.55
N PHE A 197 -0.18 -2.85 9.71
CA PHE A 197 0.97 -3.69 10.08
C PHE A 197 2.26 -2.89 10.01
N LEU A 198 3.10 -3.10 11.02
CA LEU A 198 4.42 -2.52 11.09
C LEU A 198 5.45 -3.52 10.54
N LEU A 199 6.11 -3.15 9.44
CA LEU A 199 7.19 -3.92 8.84
C LEU A 199 8.49 -3.61 9.58
N LEU A 200 9.14 -4.63 10.13
CA LEU A 200 10.41 -4.51 10.86
C LEU A 200 11.51 -5.22 10.08
N ALA A 201 12.55 -4.50 9.67
CA ALA A 201 13.74 -5.10 9.06
C ALA A 201 14.65 -5.68 10.15
N SER A 202 14.88 -6.99 10.13
CA SER A 202 15.76 -7.72 11.05
C SER A 202 17.18 -7.14 11.00
N GLY A 203 17.82 -6.95 12.15
CA GLY A 203 19.19 -6.38 12.21
C GLY A 203 19.31 -4.88 11.87
N GLN A 204 18.32 -4.26 11.22
CA GLN A 204 18.30 -2.82 10.92
C GLN A 204 17.39 -2.02 11.86
N THR A 205 16.21 -2.57 12.17
CA THR A 205 15.22 -1.89 12.99
C THR A 205 15.51 -2.13 14.47
N THR A 206 15.79 -1.05 15.20
CA THR A 206 16.04 -1.12 16.65
C THR A 206 14.75 -1.24 17.45
N ARG A 207 14.81 -1.88 18.62
CA ARG A 207 13.68 -1.94 19.57
C ARG A 207 13.12 -0.56 19.92
N LYS A 208 13.99 0.46 20.02
CA LYS A 208 13.59 1.85 20.29
C LYS A 208 12.75 2.41 19.15
N GLN A 209 13.17 2.22 17.90
CA GLN A 209 12.40 2.65 16.72
C GLN A 209 11.06 1.93 16.64
N SER A 210 11.02 0.61 16.84
CA SER A 210 9.75 -0.15 16.84
C SER A 210 8.77 0.37 17.89
N ARG A 211 9.25 0.67 19.11
CA ARG A 211 8.41 1.21 20.18
C ARG A 211 7.88 2.60 19.84
N LEU A 212 8.72 3.50 19.34
CA LEU A 212 8.31 4.85 18.94
C LEU A 212 7.30 4.81 17.78
N ALA A 213 7.51 3.92 16.81
CA ALA A 213 6.60 3.77 15.68
C ALA A 213 5.21 3.29 16.14
N ARG A 214 5.18 2.31 17.06
CA ARG A 214 3.94 1.88 17.71
C ARG A 214 3.25 3.03 18.44
N GLU A 215 3.98 3.78 19.28
CA GLU A 215 3.41 4.92 20.01
C GLU A 215 2.84 5.99 19.06
N GLN A 216 3.50 6.23 17.92
CA GLN A 216 3.03 7.17 16.91
C GLN A 216 1.73 6.69 16.25
N LEU A 217 1.64 5.41 15.89
CA LEU A 217 0.42 4.80 15.34
C LEU A 217 -0.72 4.79 16.37
N GLU A 218 -0.44 4.46 17.63
CA GLU A 218 -1.41 4.50 18.73
C GLU A 218 -1.97 5.93 18.93
N ARG A 219 -1.12 6.97 18.86
CA ARG A 219 -1.55 8.38 18.91
C ARG A 219 -2.40 8.80 17.72
N ALA A 220 -2.18 8.18 16.57
CA ALA A 220 -3.00 8.40 15.38
C ALA A 220 -4.32 7.62 15.42
N HIS A 221 -4.60 6.87 16.50
CA HIS A 221 -5.74 5.97 16.63
C HIS A 221 -5.76 4.84 15.58
N ALA A 222 -4.59 4.41 15.12
CA ALA A 222 -4.46 3.30 14.20
C ALA A 222 -4.87 1.97 14.84
N HIS A 223 -5.55 1.12 14.08
CA HIS A 223 -5.73 -0.29 14.44
C HIS A 223 -4.46 -1.08 14.09
N LEU A 224 -3.47 -1.08 15.00
CA LEU A 224 -2.24 -1.85 14.82
C LEU A 224 -2.49 -3.36 15.05
N THR A 225 -2.69 -4.10 13.96
CA THR A 225 -3.02 -5.53 13.98
C THR A 225 -1.80 -6.39 14.30
N GLY A 226 -0.60 -5.98 13.88
CA GLY A 226 0.61 -6.74 14.16
C GLY A 226 1.87 -6.22 13.49
N VAL A 227 2.87 -7.09 13.46
CA VAL A 227 4.21 -6.85 12.90
C VAL A 227 4.57 -7.95 11.92
N ILE A 228 5.25 -7.57 10.84
CA ILE A 228 5.86 -8.51 9.89
C ILE A 228 7.37 -8.29 9.95
N LEU A 229 8.12 -9.35 10.24
CA LEU A 229 9.58 -9.31 10.25
C LEU A 229 10.09 -9.60 8.84
N LEU A 230 10.89 -8.68 8.31
CA LEU A 230 11.57 -8.81 7.03
C LEU A 230 13.04 -9.13 7.27
N ASP A 231 13.63 -9.99 6.45
CA ASP A 231 15.08 -10.18 6.46
C ASP A 231 15.78 -8.95 5.86
N ALA A 232 16.94 -8.60 6.39
CA ALA A 232 17.72 -7.43 5.94
C ALA A 232 18.56 -7.70 4.70
#